data_AF-A0A522XAM6-F1
#
_entry.id   AF-A0A522XAM6-F1
#
_cell.length_a   1.000
_cell.length_b   1.000
_cell.length_c   1.000
_cell.angle_alpha   90.00
_cell.angle_beta   90.00
_cell.angle_gamma   90.00
#
_symmetry.space_group_name_H-M   'P 1'
#
loop_
_entity.id
_entity.type
_entity.pdbx_description
1 polymer ?
#
loop_
_entity_poly.entity_id
_entity_poly.type
_entity_poly.pdbx_seq_one_letter_code
_entity_poly.pdbx_strand_id
1 'polypeptide(L)'
;QSPGSIEAYTQQQAAILASASRLLKKGGRLVYATCSILPEENQLIVQAFLAAHPDFVLRPSGEILRQQKIALETGDYLELRPHLHGTDGFFAAVLERV
;
A
#
# COMPACT_ATOMS: atom_id res chain seq x y z
N GLN A 1 -1.60 -19.71 1.79
CA GLN A 1 -0.86 -19.21 2.96
C GLN A 1 -1.39 -19.90 4.20
N SER A 2 -0.53 -20.36 5.11
CA SER A 2 -0.94 -20.89 6.42
C SER A 2 -1.11 -19.72 7.41
N PRO A 3 -2.02 -19.80 8.41
CA PRO A 3 -2.26 -18.69 9.33
C PRO A 3 -1.01 -18.16 10.04
N GLY A 4 -0.14 -19.05 10.54
CA GLY A 4 1.11 -18.65 11.20
C GLY A 4 2.13 -17.99 10.28
N SER A 5 2.07 -18.26 8.96
CA SER A 5 2.94 -17.60 7.98
C SER A 5 2.47 -16.17 7.71
N ILE A 6 1.16 -15.92 7.72
CA ILE A 6 0.59 -14.59 7.47
C ILE A 6 1.05 -13.63 8.57
N GLU A 7 0.97 -14.02 9.85
CA GLU A 7 1.40 -13.16 10.96
C GLU A 7 2.89 -12.80 10.89
N ALA A 8 3.75 -13.77 10.58
CA ALA A 8 5.18 -13.52 10.40
C ALA A 8 5.45 -12.55 9.23
N TYR A 9 4.72 -12.71 8.12
CA TYR A 9 4.85 -11.82 6.97
C TYR A 9 4.34 -10.41 7.26
N THR A 10 3.22 -10.25 7.95
CA THR A 10 2.69 -8.91 8.26
C THR A 10 3.60 -8.14 9.19
N GLN A 11 4.21 -8.80 10.19
CA GLN A 11 5.23 -8.18 11.05
C GLN A 11 6.45 -7.72 10.25
N GLN A 12 6.96 -8.56 9.36
CA GLN A 12 8.12 -8.21 8.53
C GLN A 12 7.78 -7.05 7.57
N GLN A 13 6.61 -7.08 6.94
CA GLN A 13 6.15 -6.03 6.04
C GLN A 13 6.00 -4.69 6.76
N ALA A 14 5.40 -4.67 7.95
CA ALA A 14 5.27 -3.47 8.77
C ALA A 14 6.64 -2.90 9.19
N ALA A 15 7.58 -3.77 9.58
CA ALA A 15 8.94 -3.36 9.94
C ALA A 15 9.70 -2.74 8.75
N ILE A 16 9.57 -3.33 7.55
CA ILE A 16 10.16 -2.80 6.31
C ILE A 16 9.55 -1.43 5.99
N LEU A 17 8.22 -1.31 6.05
CA LEU A 17 7.52 -0.06 5.78
C LEU A 17 7.95 1.07 6.72
N ALA A 18 7.99 0.79 8.03
CA ALA A 18 8.47 1.74 9.04
C ALA A 18 9.96 2.08 8.90
N SER A 19 10.78 1.17 8.35
CA SER A 19 12.17 1.45 8.06
C SER A 19 12.34 2.38 6.87
N ALA A 20 11.62 2.09 5.78
CA ALA A 20 11.66 2.90 4.57
C ALA A 20 11.12 4.32 4.79
N SER A 21 10.09 4.49 5.61
CA SER A 21 9.48 5.80 5.89
C SER A 21 10.47 6.82 6.46
N ARG A 22 11.46 6.38 7.26
CA ARG A 22 12.48 7.26 7.86
C ARG A 22 13.43 7.88 6.84
N LEU A 23 13.53 7.32 5.64
CA LEU A 23 14.40 7.80 4.57
C LEU A 23 13.78 8.94 3.76
N LEU A 24 12.51 9.25 3.99
CA LEU A 24 11.79 10.27 3.23
C LEU A 24 11.99 11.66 3.84
N LYS A 25 12.28 12.64 2.99
CA LYS A 25 12.09 14.06 3.33
C LYS A 25 10.61 14.44 3.31
N LYS A 26 10.26 15.60 3.88
CA LYS A 26 8.95 16.22 3.73
C LYS A 26 8.57 16.37 2.24
N GLY A 27 7.33 16.02 1.89
CA GLY A 27 6.81 15.91 0.53
C GLY A 27 7.29 14.65 -0.24
N GLY A 28 8.12 13.79 0.39
CA GLY A 28 8.54 12.52 -0.19
C GLY A 28 7.39 11.52 -0.24
N ARG A 29 7.40 10.64 -1.24
CA ARG A 29 6.40 9.58 -1.40
C ARG A 29 7.01 8.19 -1.28
N LEU A 30 6.30 7.31 -0.59
CA LEU A 30 6.63 5.91 -0.40
C LEU A 30 5.47 5.08 -0.96
N VAL A 31 5.79 4.11 -1.81
CA VAL A 31 4.79 3.17 -2.33
C VAL A 31 4.98 1.85 -1.60
N TYR A 32 3.96 1.44 -0.86
CA TYR A 32 3.88 0.12 -0.26
C TYR A 32 3.09 -0.80 -1.20
N ALA A 33 3.61 -1.98 -1.53
CA ALA A 33 2.96 -2.87 -2.48
C ALA A 33 3.20 -4.35 -2.15
N THR A 34 2.21 -5.19 -2.48
CA THR A 34 2.26 -6.66 -2.30
C THR A 34 1.61 -7.38 -3.48
N CYS A 35 1.98 -8.64 -3.71
CA CYS A 35 1.29 -9.55 -4.62
C CYS A 35 0.21 -10.36 -3.89
N SER A 36 -0.54 -9.72 -2.97
CA SER A 36 -1.60 -10.33 -2.18
C SER A 36 -2.90 -9.53 -2.30
N ILE A 37 -4.02 -10.22 -2.09
CA ILE A 37 -5.35 -9.61 -1.99
C ILE A 37 -5.88 -9.62 -0.55
N LEU A 38 -5.10 -10.14 0.40
CA LEU A 38 -5.49 -10.29 1.79
C LEU A 38 -5.43 -8.95 2.52
N PRO A 39 -6.53 -8.49 3.17
CA PRO A 39 -6.53 -7.22 3.89
C PRO A 39 -5.46 -7.11 4.99
N GLU A 40 -5.12 -8.24 5.63
CA GLU A 40 -4.11 -8.37 6.68
C GLU A 40 -2.72 -7.98 6.18
N GLU A 41 -2.42 -8.25 4.92
CA GLU A 41 -1.16 -7.89 4.27
C GLU A 41 -1.24 -6.54 3.56
N ASN A 42 -2.38 -5.85 3.56
CA ASN A 42 -2.63 -4.70 2.71
C ASN A 42 -3.17 -3.51 3.52
N GLN A 43 -4.49 -3.32 3.49
CA GLN A 43 -5.16 -2.18 4.11
C GLN A 43 -4.87 -2.09 5.60
N LEU A 44 -4.80 -3.23 6.32
CA LEU A 44 -4.54 -3.22 7.75
C LEU A 44 -3.11 -2.76 8.09
N ILE A 45 -2.11 -3.14 7.28
CA ILE A 45 -0.72 -2.65 7.44
C ILE A 45 -0.66 -1.15 7.20
N VAL A 46 -1.31 -0.67 6.13
CA VAL A 46 -1.32 0.76 5.80
C VAL A 46 -2.04 1.59 6.87
N GLN A 47 -3.20 1.12 7.35
CA GLN A 47 -3.95 1.78 8.41
C GLN A 47 -3.16 1.83 9.72
N ALA A 48 -2.54 0.72 10.12
CA ALA A 48 -1.70 0.67 11.32
C ALA A 48 -0.48 1.61 11.19
N PHE A 49 0.15 1.66 10.01
CA PHE A 49 1.24 2.58 9.74
C PHE A 49 0.81 4.04 9.89
N LEU A 50 -0.29 4.45 9.24
CA LEU A 50 -0.80 5.82 9.28
C LEU A 50 -1.24 6.23 10.70
N ALA A 51 -1.82 5.32 11.47
CA ALA A 51 -2.15 5.56 12.87
C ALA A 51 -0.91 5.81 13.75
N ALA A 52 0.20 5.13 13.45
CA ALA A 52 1.46 5.28 14.18
C ALA A 52 2.33 6.44 13.68
N HIS A 53 2.11 6.95 12.47
CA HIS A 53 2.94 7.97 11.82
C HIS A 53 2.07 9.14 11.33
N PRO A 54 1.70 10.09 12.22
CA PRO A 54 0.80 11.19 11.88
C PRO A 54 1.42 12.21 10.90
N ASP A 55 2.73 12.13 10.64
CA ASP A 55 3.41 12.91 9.59
C ASP A 55 3.27 12.27 8.21
N PHE A 56 2.46 11.22 8.05
CA PHE A 56 2.14 10.62 6.77
C PHE A 56 0.65 10.69 6.45
N VAL A 57 0.34 10.86 5.17
CA VAL A 57 -1.02 10.81 4.64
C VAL A 57 -1.12 9.84 3.47
N LEU A 58 -2.29 9.21 3.32
CA LEU A 58 -2.61 8.42 2.15
C LEU A 58 -2.92 9.35 0.97
N ARG A 59 -2.31 9.09 -0.18
CA ARG A 59 -2.62 9.77 -1.44
C ARG A 59 -3.45 8.84 -2.32
N PRO A 60 -4.64 9.27 -2.80
CA PRO A 60 -5.49 8.40 -3.59
C PRO A 60 -4.80 7.92 -4.87
N SER A 61 -4.61 6.61 -5.00
CA SER A 61 -4.00 5.99 -6.18
C SER A 61 -4.75 6.33 -7.46
N GLY A 62 -6.09 6.39 -7.42
CA GLY A 62 -6.90 6.78 -8.57
C GLY A 62 -6.60 8.18 -9.11
N GLU A 63 -6.36 9.16 -8.23
CA GLU A 63 -5.96 10.51 -8.67
C GLU A 63 -4.58 10.51 -9.31
N ILE A 64 -3.63 9.79 -8.72
CA ILE A 64 -2.26 9.68 -9.22
C ILE A 64 -2.25 9.05 -10.61
N LEU A 65 -2.98 7.95 -10.81
CA LEU A 65 -3.07 7.26 -12.08
C LEU A 65 -3.76 8.11 -13.16
N ARG A 66 -4.83 8.84 -12.80
CA ARG A 66 -5.48 9.79 -13.72
C ARG A 66 -4.54 10.89 -14.17
N GLN A 67 -3.72 11.45 -13.28
CA GLN A 67 -2.70 12.45 -13.64
C GLN A 67 -1.65 11.89 -14.62
N GLN A 68 -1.36 10.58 -14.53
CA GLN A 68 -0.47 9.88 -15.47
C GLN A 68 -1.20 9.39 -16.74
N LYS A 69 -2.47 9.73 -16.93
CA LYS A 69 -3.31 9.30 -18.06
C LYS A 69 -3.45 7.77 -18.16
N ILE A 70 -3.37 7.08 -17.02
CA ILE A 70 -3.59 5.64 -16.92
C ILE A 70 -5.08 5.41 -16.68
N ALA A 71 -5.74 4.76 -17.64
CA ALA A 71 -7.16 4.44 -17.57
C ALA A 71 -7.40 3.21 -16.70
N LEU A 72 -7.21 3.37 -15.39
CA LEU A 72 -7.54 2.37 -14.38
C LEU A 72 -8.43 3.00 -13.31
N GLU A 73 -9.64 2.47 -13.18
CA GLU A 73 -10.58 2.92 -12.15
C GLU A 73 -10.20 2.30 -10.82
N THR A 74 -9.70 3.13 -9.91
CA THR A 74 -9.33 2.69 -8.57
C THR A 74 -9.55 3.82 -7.56
N GLY A 75 -9.59 3.45 -6.28
CA GLY A 75 -9.88 4.38 -5.19
C GLY A 75 -8.61 4.89 -4.52
N ASP A 76 -8.63 4.86 -3.19
CA ASP A 76 -7.49 5.27 -2.37
C ASP A 76 -6.27 4.37 -2.56
N TYR A 77 -6.51 3.09 -2.83
CA TYR A 77 -5.51 2.06 -3.08
C TYR A 77 -5.56 1.62 -4.53
N LEU A 78 -4.44 1.12 -5.06
CA LEU A 78 -4.43 0.30 -6.26
C LEU A 78 -4.76 -1.14 -5.86
N GLU A 79 -5.82 -1.70 -6.44
CA GLU A 79 -6.20 -3.10 -6.23
C GLU A 79 -6.42 -3.79 -7.58
N LEU A 80 -5.45 -4.60 -8.00
CA LEU A 80 -5.60 -5.47 -9.15
C LEU A 80 -6.17 -6.81 -8.70
N ARG A 81 -7.19 -7.24 -9.43
CA ARG A 81 -7.91 -8.50 -9.22
C ARG A 81 -7.91 -9.34 -10.51
N PRO A 82 -7.59 -10.64 -10.44
CA PRO A 82 -7.51 -11.48 -11.63
C PRO A 82 -8.78 -11.54 -12.46
N HIS A 83 -9.93 -11.64 -11.80
CA HIS A 83 -11.23 -11.74 -12.47
C HIS A 83 -11.70 -10.43 -13.11
N LEU A 84 -11.16 -9.28 -12.70
CA LEU A 84 -11.53 -7.97 -13.27
C LEU A 84 -10.53 -7.50 -14.33
N HIS A 85 -9.24 -7.77 -14.12
CA HIS A 85 -8.18 -7.14 -14.90
C HIS A 85 -7.38 -8.14 -15.75
N GLY A 86 -7.59 -9.45 -15.59
CA GLY A 86 -6.81 -10.46 -16.31
C GLY A 86 -5.33 -10.51 -15.90
N THR A 87 -5.00 -10.06 -14.69
CA THR A 87 -3.65 -10.02 -14.11
C THR A 87 -3.56 -10.85 -12.83
N ASP A 88 -2.38 -10.95 -12.21
CA ASP A 88 -2.30 -11.43 -10.83
C ASP A 88 -2.95 -10.45 -9.84
N GLY A 89 -3.23 -10.94 -8.63
CA GLY A 89 -3.70 -10.11 -7.53
C GLY A 89 -2.58 -9.20 -7.00
N PHE A 90 -2.82 -7.90 -6.96
CA PHE A 90 -1.80 -6.93 -6.56
C PHE A 90 -2.41 -5.77 -5.78
N PHE A 91 -1.66 -5.27 -4.81
CA PHE A 91 -2.05 -4.12 -4.00
C PHE A 91 -0.94 -3.07 -4.00
N ALA A 92 -1.31 -1.79 -4.05
CA ALA A 92 -0.38 -0.71 -3.71
C ALA A 92 -1.06 0.49 -3.02
N ALA A 93 -0.35 1.08 -2.07
CA ALA A 93 -0.73 2.30 -1.37
C ALA A 93 0.37 3.36 -1.52
N VAL A 94 -0.02 4.61 -1.80
CA VAL A 94 0.92 5.74 -1.89
C VAL A 94 0.83 6.57 -0.63
N LEU A 95 1.92 6.63 0.12
CA LEU A 95 2.04 7.37 1.37
C LEU A 95 2.92 8.58 1.13
N GLU A 96 2.48 9.76 1.55
CA GLU A 96 3.24 11.01 1.42
C GLU A 96 3.56 11.56 2.81
N ARG A 97 4.83 11.93 3.02
CA ARG A 97 5.27 12.58 4.25
C ARG A 97 4.91 14.07 4.20
N VAL A 98 4.13 14.57 5.15
CA VAL A 98 3.59 15.96 5.17
C VAL A 98 4.24 16.91 6.14
#